data_AF-A0A6J8B6E8-F1
#
_entry.id   AF-A0A6J8B6E8-F1
#
_cell.length_a   1.000
_cell.length_b   1.000
_cell.length_c   1.000
_cell.angle_alpha   90.00
_cell.angle_beta   90.00
_cell.angle_gamma   90.00
#
_symmetry.space_group_name_H-M   'P 1'
#
loop_
_entity.id
_entity.type
_entity.pdbx_description
1 polymer ?
#
loop_
_entity_poly.entity_id
_entity_poly.type
_entity_poly.pdbx_seq_one_letter_code
_entity_poly.pdbx_strand_id
1 'polypeptide(L)'
;MNSEAQWRDLNDDLGVILETSLQGCVERRIETLTSLIYNIGKERFGVEERKEKSNTKQTPNRREQKIKQLRKELKDLNRRYMKTNEIEKLGIACITDRVREKLRITKRAEQLKNSNKKKAKNRANFIKNPYNYTNTLLGGERTGHLHCSKEEVKKYLHETH
;
A
#
# COMPACT_ATOMS: atom_id res chain seq x y z
N MET A 1 22.33 -14.50 -14.22
CA MET A 1 22.88 -15.87 -14.20
C MET A 1 21.81 -16.80 -14.73
N ASN A 2 22.17 -17.77 -15.58
CA ASN A 2 21.23 -18.57 -16.37
C ASN A 2 20.35 -19.45 -15.46
N SER A 3 19.22 -18.90 -15.01
CA SER A 3 18.28 -19.60 -14.14
C SER A 3 17.73 -20.87 -14.79
N GLU A 4 17.61 -20.89 -16.12
CA GLU A 4 17.00 -21.99 -16.87
C GLU A 4 17.80 -23.30 -16.78
N ALA A 5 19.14 -23.23 -16.76
CA ALA A 5 20.00 -24.41 -16.60
C ALA A 5 19.85 -25.01 -15.20
N GLN A 6 19.83 -24.18 -14.16
CA GLN A 6 19.66 -24.62 -12.76
C GLN A 6 18.27 -25.25 -12.51
N TRP A 7 17.23 -24.78 -13.21
CA TRP A 7 15.90 -25.38 -13.16
C TRP A 7 15.84 -26.75 -13.84
N ARG A 8 16.59 -26.95 -14.93
CA ARG A 8 16.68 -28.26 -15.60
C ARG A 8 17.41 -29.27 -14.72
N ASP A 9 18.56 -28.89 -14.16
CA ASP A 9 19.32 -29.75 -13.26
C ASP A 9 18.49 -30.15 -12.02
N LEU A 10 17.72 -29.22 -11.44
CA LEU A 10 16.78 -29.54 -10.36
C LEU A 10 15.74 -30.58 -10.80
N ASN A 11 15.15 -30.42 -11.98
CA ASN A 11 14.09 -31.28 -12.47
C ASN A 11 14.60 -32.72 -12.70
N ASP A 12 15.79 -32.84 -13.27
CA ASP A 12 16.43 -34.14 -13.52
C ASP A 12 16.77 -34.85 -12.19
N ASP A 13 17.32 -34.10 -11.21
CA ASP A 13 17.63 -34.63 -9.88
C ASP A 13 16.36 -35.01 -9.09
N LEU A 14 15.31 -34.21 -9.18
CA LEU A 14 14.02 -34.53 -8.57
C LEU A 14 13.42 -35.80 -9.16
N GLY A 15 13.54 -36.02 -10.48
CA GLY A 15 13.08 -37.24 -11.13
C GLY A 15 13.70 -38.49 -10.51
N VAL A 16 15.03 -38.52 -10.41
CA VAL A 16 15.78 -39.65 -9.84
C VAL A 16 15.46 -39.87 -8.35
N ILE A 17 15.40 -38.78 -7.57
CA ILE A 17 15.14 -38.86 -6.13
C ILE A 17 13.71 -39.35 -5.87
N LEU A 18 12.72 -38.85 -6.61
CA LEU A 18 11.33 -39.21 -6.44
C LEU A 18 11.07 -40.66 -6.86
N GLU A 19 11.67 -41.13 -7.95
CA GLU A 19 11.57 -42.54 -8.38
C GLU A 19 12.13 -43.49 -7.32
N THR A 20 13.19 -43.08 -6.61
CA THR A 20 13.85 -43.92 -5.60
C THR A 20 13.12 -43.89 -4.24
N SER A 21 12.51 -42.76 -3.89
CA SER A 21 11.98 -42.50 -2.53
C SER A 21 10.46 -42.63 -2.39
N LEU A 22 9.69 -42.60 -3.49
CA LEU A 22 8.23 -42.69 -3.45
C LEU A 22 7.75 -44.14 -3.33
N GLN A 23 7.70 -44.64 -2.10
CA GLN A 23 7.13 -45.95 -1.78
C GLN A 23 5.95 -45.81 -0.80
N GLY A 24 4.92 -46.67 -0.92
CA GLY A 24 3.76 -46.70 -0.02
C GLY A 24 2.41 -46.39 -0.68
N CYS A 25 1.39 -46.06 0.12
CA CYS A 25 0.04 -45.70 -0.35
C CYS A 25 -0.01 -44.28 -0.96
N VAL A 26 -1.04 -44.00 -1.77
CA VAL A 26 -1.14 -42.77 -2.59
C VAL A 26 -1.09 -41.50 -1.75
N GLU A 27 -1.79 -41.44 -0.61
CA GLU A 27 -1.79 -40.27 0.28
C GLU A 27 -0.39 -39.99 0.85
N ARG A 28 0.29 -41.02 1.35
CA ARG A 28 1.67 -40.89 1.84
C ARG A 28 2.63 -40.45 0.75
N ARG A 29 2.44 -40.92 -0.49
CA ARG A 29 3.25 -40.46 -1.64
C ARG A 29 3.06 -38.98 -1.94
N ILE A 30 1.84 -38.45 -1.83
CA ILE A 30 1.58 -37.03 -2.07
C ILE A 30 2.23 -36.17 -0.97
N GLU A 31 2.12 -36.59 0.28
CA GLU A 31 2.74 -35.90 1.43
C GLU A 31 4.28 -35.92 1.35
N THR A 32 4.88 -37.07 1.02
CA THR A 32 6.35 -37.18 0.88
C THR A 32 6.84 -36.43 -0.36
N LEU A 33 6.13 -36.50 -1.48
CA LEU A 33 6.43 -35.74 -2.71
C LEU A 33 6.49 -34.23 -2.44
N THR A 34 5.43 -33.69 -1.85
CA THR A 34 5.33 -32.24 -1.58
C THR A 34 6.41 -31.77 -0.60
N SER A 35 6.71 -32.58 0.42
CA SER A 35 7.76 -32.30 1.40
C SER A 35 9.16 -32.34 0.78
N LEU A 36 9.46 -33.35 -0.04
CA LEU A 36 10.75 -33.51 -0.72
C LEU A 36 11.00 -32.39 -1.73
N ILE A 37 10.03 -32.08 -2.59
CA ILE A 37 10.15 -30.99 -3.56
C ILE A 37 10.41 -29.66 -2.84
N TYR A 38 9.65 -29.38 -1.76
CA TYR A 38 9.86 -28.17 -0.99
C TYR A 38 11.24 -28.12 -0.34
N ASN A 39 11.70 -29.20 0.28
CA ASN A 39 13.00 -29.24 0.96
C ASN A 39 14.17 -29.10 -0.02
N ILE A 40 14.14 -29.82 -1.15
CA ILE A 40 15.20 -29.76 -2.17
C ILE A 40 15.20 -28.38 -2.84
N GLY A 41 14.01 -27.84 -3.16
CA GLY A 41 13.88 -26.49 -3.67
C GLY A 41 14.42 -25.44 -2.70
N LYS A 42 14.11 -25.60 -1.40
CA LYS A 42 14.60 -24.74 -0.32
C LYS A 42 16.11 -24.83 -0.12
N GLU A 43 16.71 -26.01 -0.23
CA GLU A 43 18.16 -26.19 -0.11
C GLU A 43 18.93 -25.58 -1.28
N ARG A 44 18.42 -25.71 -2.51
CA ARG A 44 19.11 -25.20 -3.71
C ARG A 44 18.91 -23.72 -3.98
N PHE A 45 17.67 -23.22 -3.81
CA PHE A 45 17.30 -21.85 -4.18
C PHE A 45 17.10 -20.95 -2.97
N GLY A 46 17.13 -21.50 -1.76
CA GLY A 46 16.80 -20.78 -0.54
C GLY A 46 15.29 -20.52 -0.42
N VAL A 47 14.92 -19.79 0.63
CA VAL A 47 13.57 -19.23 0.78
C VAL A 47 13.64 -17.78 0.34
N GLU A 48 12.81 -17.39 -0.63
CA GLU A 48 12.66 -15.97 -0.97
C GLU A 48 11.97 -15.28 0.21
N GLU A 49 12.75 -14.60 1.04
CA GLU A 49 12.21 -13.78 2.11
C GLU A 49 11.30 -12.72 1.48
N ARG A 50 10.09 -12.58 2.04
CA ARG A 50 9.21 -11.48 1.65
C ARG A 50 10.00 -10.20 1.88
N LYS A 51 10.33 -9.49 0.79
CA LYS A 51 10.92 -8.15 0.85
C LYS A 51 10.10 -7.34 1.85
N GLU A 52 10.67 -7.09 3.02
CA GLU A 52 10.07 -6.17 3.96
C GLU A 52 9.84 -4.87 3.21
N LYS A 53 8.64 -4.31 3.32
CA LYS A 53 8.32 -3.04 2.67
C LYS A 53 9.38 -2.05 3.15
N SER A 54 10.29 -1.68 2.24
CA SER A 54 11.40 -0.81 2.62
C SER A 54 10.81 0.44 3.25
N ASN A 55 11.16 0.66 4.52
CA ASN A 55 10.61 1.74 5.33
C ASN A 55 11.31 3.06 4.93
N THR A 56 11.32 3.33 3.62
CA THR A 56 11.92 4.51 3.02
C THR A 56 11.12 5.70 3.49
N LYS A 57 11.66 6.37 4.52
CA LYS A 57 11.12 7.62 5.04
C LYS A 57 10.99 8.58 3.86
N GLN A 58 9.76 8.92 3.49
CA GLN A 58 9.51 9.85 2.39
C GLN A 58 10.29 11.13 2.66
N THR A 59 11.25 11.43 1.79
CA THR A 59 12.00 12.67 1.87
C THR A 59 11.04 13.83 1.55
N PRO A 60 10.97 14.85 2.41
CA PRO A 60 10.00 15.92 2.26
C PRO A 60 10.28 16.69 0.98
N ASN A 61 9.23 16.94 0.20
CA ASN A 61 9.31 17.71 -1.03
C ASN A 61 9.72 19.17 -0.74
N ARG A 62 10.33 19.88 -1.71
CA ARG A 62 10.77 21.28 -1.58
C ARG A 62 9.70 22.21 -0.97
N ARG A 63 8.43 22.02 -1.37
CA ARG A 63 7.29 22.78 -0.83
C ARG A 63 6.97 22.45 0.62
N GLU A 64 7.05 21.18 1.00
CA GLU A 64 6.82 20.73 2.38
C GLU A 64 7.94 21.24 3.30
N GLN A 65 9.19 21.21 2.83
CA GLN A 65 10.32 21.83 3.50
C GLN A 65 10.09 23.34 3.69
N LYS A 66 9.62 24.04 2.64
CA LYS A 66 9.32 25.47 2.73
C LYS A 66 8.19 25.79 3.70
N ILE A 67 7.13 24.98 3.72
CA ILE A 67 6.03 25.12 4.70
C ILE A 67 6.57 24.91 6.12
N LYS A 68 7.42 23.90 6.34
CA LYS A 68 8.05 23.66 7.66
C LYS A 68 8.91 24.85 8.09
N GLN A 69 9.70 25.41 7.18
CA GLN A 69 10.51 26.61 7.43
C GLN A 69 9.62 27.81 7.82
N LEU A 70 8.58 28.12 7.03
CA LEU A 70 7.68 29.25 7.30
C LEU A 70 6.94 29.10 8.64
N ARG A 71 6.58 27.87 9.03
CA ARG A 71 6.00 27.60 10.36
C ARG A 71 6.99 27.87 11.49
N LYS A 72 8.26 27.52 11.30
CA LYS A 72 9.33 27.81 12.27
C LYS A 72 9.53 29.32 12.40
N GLU A 73 9.61 30.02 11.26
CA GLU A 73 9.70 31.49 11.22
C GLU A 73 8.53 32.16 11.97
N LEU A 74 7.29 31.70 11.76
CA LEU A 74 6.13 32.21 12.53
C LEU A 74 6.26 31.97 14.03
N LYS A 75 6.74 30.79 14.43
CA LYS A 75 6.94 30.47 15.86
C LYS A 75 8.00 31.40 16.48
N ASP A 76 9.08 31.66 15.75
CA ASP A 76 10.15 32.54 16.21
C ASP A 76 9.71 34.01 16.23
N LEU A 77 8.94 34.47 15.24
CA LEU A 77 8.34 35.81 15.25
C LEU A 77 7.36 35.99 16.42
N ASN A 78 6.55 34.98 16.72
CA ASN A 78 5.64 35.03 17.88
C ASN A 78 6.42 35.12 19.21
N ARG A 79 7.51 34.36 19.34
CA ARG A 79 8.40 34.46 20.51
C ARG A 79 9.02 35.86 20.66
N ARG A 80 9.40 36.49 19.54
CA ARG A 80 9.93 37.86 19.55
C ARG A 80 8.83 38.84 19.96
N TYR A 81 7.67 38.77 19.33
CA TYR A 81 6.50 39.61 19.61
C TYR A 81 6.16 39.69 21.11
N MET A 82 6.20 38.55 21.81
CA MET A 82 5.92 38.50 23.25
C MET A 82 6.97 39.20 24.12
N LYS A 83 8.19 39.39 23.62
CA LYS A 83 9.32 40.00 24.33
C LYS A 83 9.60 41.45 23.95
N THR A 84 8.92 41.98 22.93
CA THR A 84 9.25 43.30 22.34
C THR A 84 8.38 44.43 22.88
N ASN A 85 8.87 45.65 22.74
CA ASN A 85 8.14 46.88 23.08
C ASN A 85 7.02 47.17 22.07
N GLU A 86 6.02 47.99 22.44
CA GLU A 86 4.80 48.17 21.64
C GLU A 86 5.02 48.71 20.22
N ILE A 87 6.00 49.60 20.05
CA ILE A 87 6.35 50.16 18.74
C ILE A 87 6.91 49.08 17.81
N GLU A 88 7.77 48.20 18.33
CA GLU A 88 8.38 47.11 17.55
C GLU A 88 7.39 45.99 17.24
N LYS A 89 6.34 45.82 18.07
CA LYS A 89 5.26 44.84 17.82
C LYS A 89 4.54 45.12 16.50
N LEU A 90 4.36 46.38 16.11
CA LEU A 90 3.75 46.75 14.83
C LEU A 90 4.59 46.25 13.65
N GLY A 91 5.91 46.45 13.70
CA GLY A 91 6.84 45.96 12.68
C GLY A 91 6.85 44.43 12.59
N ILE A 92 6.83 43.75 13.74
CA ILE A 92 6.76 42.29 13.81
C ILE A 92 5.43 41.79 13.23
N ALA A 93 4.31 42.46 13.51
CA ALA A 93 3.01 42.11 12.95
C ALA A 93 3.02 42.14 11.41
N CYS A 94 3.52 43.24 10.80
CA CYS A 94 3.68 43.34 9.35
C CYS A 94 4.53 42.21 8.76
N ILE A 95 5.63 41.84 9.41
CA ILE A 95 6.47 40.72 8.97
C ILE A 95 5.70 39.39 9.10
N THR A 96 4.98 39.17 10.20
CA THR A 96 4.19 37.95 10.39
C THR A 96 3.13 37.77 9.33
N ASP A 97 2.43 38.84 8.93
CA ASP A 97 1.40 38.76 7.90
C ASP A 97 1.99 38.43 6.53
N ARG A 98 3.16 39.00 6.20
CA ARG A 98 3.88 38.61 4.98
C ARG A 98 4.28 37.14 4.97
N VAL A 99 4.71 36.59 6.12
CA VAL A 99 5.06 35.17 6.26
C VAL A 99 3.81 34.28 6.18
N ARG A 100 2.68 34.71 6.78
CA ARG A 100 1.38 34.02 6.68
C ARG A 100 0.90 33.94 5.24
N GLU A 101 1.01 35.03 4.48
CA GLU A 101 0.59 35.03 3.07
C GLU A 101 1.45 34.07 2.24
N LYS A 102 2.77 34.09 2.41
CA LYS A 102 3.67 33.11 1.77
C LYS A 102 3.31 31.67 2.16
N LEU A 103 2.97 31.42 3.42
CA LEU A 103 2.55 30.10 3.89
C LEU A 103 1.22 29.67 3.27
N ARG A 104 0.26 30.59 3.13
CA ARG A 104 -1.03 30.35 2.49
C ARG A 104 -0.86 29.95 1.02
N ILE A 105 -0.09 30.72 0.25
CA ILE A 105 0.17 30.47 -1.18
C ILE A 105 0.84 29.11 -1.36
N THR A 106 1.91 28.82 -0.60
CA THR A 106 2.65 27.55 -0.70
C THR A 106 1.78 26.35 -0.32
N LYS A 107 0.97 26.46 0.75
CA LYS A 107 0.03 25.41 1.15
C LYS A 107 -1.04 25.17 0.10
N ARG A 108 -1.60 26.21 -0.51
CA ARG A 108 -2.62 26.10 -1.58
C ARG A 108 -2.06 25.38 -2.81
N ALA A 109 -0.82 25.70 -3.21
CA ALA A 109 -0.15 25.03 -4.32
C ALA A 109 0.06 23.53 -4.06
N GLU A 110 0.44 23.15 -2.83
CA GLU A 110 0.61 21.72 -2.48
C GLU A 110 -0.73 20.99 -2.37
N GLN A 111 -1.76 21.65 -1.82
CA GLN A 111 -3.11 21.09 -1.77
C GLN A 111 -3.68 20.85 -3.17
N LEU A 112 -3.47 21.77 -4.10
CA LEU A 112 -3.88 21.62 -5.50
C LEU A 112 -3.18 20.42 -6.15
N LYS A 113 -1.85 20.33 -5.99
CA LYS A 113 -1.07 19.18 -6.48
C LYS A 113 -1.60 17.85 -5.92
N ASN A 114 -1.83 17.78 -4.61
CA ASN A 114 -2.33 16.57 -3.96
C ASN A 114 -3.76 16.23 -4.41
N SER A 115 -4.61 17.23 -4.61
CA SER A 115 -5.96 17.04 -5.16
C SER A 115 -5.90 16.49 -6.59
N ASN A 116 -5.07 17.08 -7.46
CA ASN A 116 -4.89 16.61 -8.84
C ASN A 116 -4.31 15.19 -8.88
N LYS A 117 -3.33 14.87 -8.03
CA LYS A 117 -2.78 13.52 -7.89
C LYS A 117 -3.85 12.52 -7.45
N LYS A 118 -4.70 12.88 -6.48
CA LYS A 118 -5.84 12.05 -6.05
C LYS A 118 -6.84 11.84 -7.17
N LYS A 119 -7.23 12.90 -7.89
CA LYS A 119 -8.14 12.82 -9.04
C LYS A 119 -7.58 11.93 -10.15
N ALA A 120 -6.30 12.09 -10.51
CA ALA A 120 -5.63 11.27 -11.50
C ALA A 120 -5.58 9.79 -11.09
N LYS A 121 -5.24 9.51 -9.81
CA LYS A 121 -5.28 8.16 -9.26
C LYS A 121 -6.68 7.56 -9.32
N ASN A 122 -7.70 8.32 -8.95
CA ASN A 122 -9.10 7.87 -9.00
C ASN A 122 -9.53 7.55 -10.43
N ARG A 123 -9.21 8.42 -11.40
CA ARG A 123 -9.48 8.17 -12.82
C ARG A 123 -8.76 6.92 -13.32
N ALA A 124 -7.47 6.76 -13.00
CA ALA A 124 -6.71 5.59 -13.39
C ALA A 124 -7.29 4.30 -12.79
N ASN A 125 -7.71 4.33 -11.53
CA ASN A 125 -8.35 3.19 -10.87
C ASN A 125 -9.69 2.84 -11.51
N PHE A 126 -10.52 3.84 -11.84
CA PHE A 126 -11.78 3.63 -12.54
C PHE A 126 -11.58 3.02 -13.93
N ILE A 127 -10.65 3.55 -14.72
CA ILE A 127 -10.33 3.02 -16.06
C ILE A 127 -9.80 1.59 -15.97
N LYS A 128 -8.96 1.29 -14.97
CA LYS A 128 -8.40 -0.05 -14.77
C LYS A 128 -9.47 -1.10 -14.48
N ASN A 129 -10.42 -0.79 -13.59
CA ASN A 129 -11.56 -1.66 -13.31
C ASN A 129 -12.73 -0.82 -12.73
N PRO A 130 -13.76 -0.54 -13.54
CA PRO A 130 -14.85 0.33 -13.11
C PRO A 130 -15.70 -0.33 -12.02
N TYR A 131 -15.99 -1.64 -12.13
CA TYR A 131 -16.82 -2.38 -11.18
C TYR A 131 -16.17 -2.47 -9.80
N ASN A 132 -14.87 -2.81 -9.74
CA ASN A 132 -14.16 -2.81 -8.46
C ASN A 132 -14.04 -1.40 -7.88
N TYR A 133 -13.83 -0.38 -8.72
CA TYR A 133 -13.79 1.00 -8.25
C TYR A 133 -15.12 1.43 -7.63
N THR A 134 -16.26 1.17 -8.29
CA THR A 134 -17.58 1.49 -7.77
C THR A 134 -17.91 0.71 -6.51
N ASN A 135 -17.54 -0.58 -6.44
CA ASN A 135 -17.72 -1.38 -5.23
C ASN A 135 -16.94 -0.79 -4.05
N THR A 136 -15.72 -0.29 -4.26
CA THR A 136 -14.99 0.40 -3.18
C THR A 136 -15.57 1.78 -2.84
N LEU A 137 -16.11 2.50 -3.83
CA LEU A 137 -16.60 3.87 -3.65
C LEU A 137 -17.96 3.93 -2.96
N LEU A 138 -18.87 3.03 -3.32
CA LEU A 138 -20.25 2.96 -2.80
C LEU A 138 -20.31 2.24 -1.43
N GLY A 139 -19.15 1.86 -0.89
CA GLY A 139 -19.02 0.89 0.19
C GLY A 139 -19.06 -0.51 -0.40
N GLY A 140 -18.04 -1.32 -0.09
CA GLY A 140 -18.00 -2.72 -0.51
C GLY A 140 -19.28 -3.43 -0.09
N GLU A 141 -19.53 -4.60 -0.69
CA GLU A 141 -20.65 -5.46 -0.28
C GLU A 141 -20.75 -5.46 1.24
N ARG A 142 -21.90 -5.00 1.77
CA ARG A 142 -22.19 -5.16 3.19
C ARG A 142 -22.17 -6.67 3.41
N THR A 143 -21.10 -7.16 4.03
CA THR A 143 -21.02 -8.56 4.44
C THR A 143 -22.12 -8.77 5.47
N GLY A 144 -23.28 -9.24 5.01
CA GLY A 144 -24.41 -9.63 5.83
C GLY A 144 -24.44 -11.15 5.91
N HIS A 145 -24.63 -11.69 7.10
CA HIS A 145 -24.96 -13.10 7.23
C HIS A 145 -26.41 -13.28 6.80
N LEU A 146 -26.66 -13.98 5.68
CA LEU A 146 -28.01 -14.35 5.30
C LEU A 146 -28.52 -15.36 6.33
N HIS A 147 -29.61 -15.03 7.03
CA HIS A 147 -30.25 -15.96 7.97
C HIS A 147 -30.91 -17.14 7.26
N CYS A 148 -31.31 -16.96 5.99
CA CYS A 148 -31.96 -17.99 5.20
C CYS A 148 -30.94 -18.82 4.43
N SER A 149 -31.18 -20.12 4.34
CA SER A 149 -30.32 -21.01 3.57
C SER A 149 -30.47 -20.78 2.06
N LYS A 150 -29.46 -21.15 1.28
CA LYS A 150 -29.51 -21.04 -0.19
C LYS A 150 -30.65 -21.86 -0.79
N GLU A 151 -31.08 -22.93 -0.12
CA GLU A 151 -32.15 -23.82 -0.56
C GLU A 151 -33.52 -23.17 -0.39
N GLU A 152 -33.75 -22.48 0.74
CA GLU A 152 -34.99 -21.74 1.01
C GLU A 152 -35.21 -20.63 -0.02
N VAL A 153 -34.15 -19.88 -0.36
CA VAL A 153 -34.22 -18.81 -1.36
C VAL A 153 -34.58 -19.37 -2.74
N LYS A 154 -33.99 -20.49 -3.14
CA LYS A 154 -34.30 -21.15 -4.42
C LYS A 154 -35.73 -21.66 -4.47
N LYS A 155 -36.23 -22.23 -3.37
CA LYS A 155 -37.59 -22.75 -3.29
C LYS A 155 -38.61 -21.61 -3.43
N TYR A 156 -38.40 -20.51 -2.72
CA TYR A 156 -39.24 -19.31 -2.84
C TYR A 156 -39.29 -18.78 -4.28
N LEU A 157 -38.12 -18.66 -4.94
CA LEU A 157 -38.02 -18.20 -6.33
C LEU A 157 -38.79 -19.09 -7.32
N HIS A 158 -38.80 -20.40 -7.07
CA HIS A 158 -39.53 -21.37 -7.89
C HIS A 158 -41.04 -21.38 -7.60
N GLU A 159 -41.45 -20.91 -6.43
CA GLU A 159 -42.87 -20.77 -6.06
C GLU A 159 -43.47 -19.43 -6.52
N THR A 160 -42.65 -18.39 -6.72
CA THR A 160 -43.11 -17.05 -7.12
C THR A 160 -43.01 -16.75 -8.62
N HIS A 161 -42.19 -17.49 -9.37
CA HIS A 161 -42.04 -17.37 -10.82
C HIS A 161 -42.32 -18.70 -11.51
#